data_AF-A0A2E1XPH6-F1
#
_entry.id   AF-A0A2E1XPH6-F1
#
_cell.length_a   1.000
_cell.length_b   1.000
_cell.length_c   1.000
_cell.angle_alpha   90.00
_cell.angle_beta   90.00
_cell.angle_gamma   90.00
#
_symmetry.space_group_name_H-M   'P 1'
#
loop_
_entity.id
_entity.type
_entity.pdbx_description
1 polymer ?
#
loop_
_entity_poly.entity_id
_entity_poly.type
_entity_poly.pdbx_seq_one_letter_code
_entity_poly.pdbx_strand_id
1 'polypeptide(L)' 'MKLPRTTSPYYIAKEIVKKYVVKGQEIYVEGSLNYRNYDDDDGNKKYVFEIISNELLLLNK' A
#
# COMPACT_ATOMS: atom_id res chain seq x y z
N MET A 1 -6.64 -10.44 27.43
CA MET A 1 -6.92 -10.68 26.00
C MET A 1 -5.70 -10.20 25.22
N LYS A 2 -4.84 -11.11 24.75
CA LYS A 2 -3.67 -10.73 23.93
C LYS A 2 -4.19 -10.45 22.52
N LEU A 3 -3.99 -9.23 22.03
CA LEU A 3 -4.35 -8.86 20.66
C LEU A 3 -3.63 -9.82 19.67
N PRO A 4 -4.30 -10.25 18.58
CA PRO A 4 -3.69 -11.14 17.59
C PRO A 4 -2.46 -10.46 16.98
N ARG A 5 -1.36 -11.21 16.86
CA ARG A 5 -0.06 -10.76 16.35
C ARG A 5 -0.05 -10.56 14.83
N THR A 6 -1.10 -9.98 14.26
CA THR A 6 -1.20 -9.71 12.82
C THR A 6 -1.62 -8.27 12.54
N THR A 7 -1.11 -7.31 13.29
CA THR A 7 -1.12 -5.91 12.83
C THR A 7 -0.01 -5.76 11.79
N SER A 8 -0.19 -6.42 10.64
CA SER A 8 0.66 -6.18 9.47
C SER A 8 0.60 -4.68 9.19
N PRO A 9 1.73 -3.98 9.04
CA PRO A 9 1.77 -2.51 8.97
C PRO A 9 0.84 -1.95 7.88
N TYR A 10 0.57 -2.75 6.84
CA TYR A 10 -0.39 -2.47 5.80
C TYR A 10 -1.83 -2.23 6.28
N TYR A 11 -2.29 -2.88 7.36
CA TYR A 11 -3.67 -2.75 7.82
C TYR A 11 -3.98 -1.36 8.38
N ILE A 12 -3.06 -0.77 9.16
CA ILE A 12 -3.26 0.56 9.74
C ILE A 12 -3.22 1.63 8.63
N ALA A 13 -2.24 1.52 7.72
CA ALA A 13 -2.14 2.40 6.56
C ALA A 13 -3.40 2.34 5.68
N LYS A 14 -3.94 1.13 5.44
CA LYS A 14 -5.17 0.94 4.67
C LYS A 14 -6.38 1.65 5.27
N GLU A 15 -6.55 1.59 6.59
CA GLU A 15 -7.67 2.25 7.27
C GLU A 15 -7.56 3.78 7.23
N ILE A 16 -6.34 4.33 7.35
CA ILE A 16 -6.09 5.78 7.25
C ILE A 16 -6.39 6.24 5.81
N VAL A 17 -5.80 5.58 4.81
CA VAL A 17 -6.02 5.94 3.40
C VAL A 17 -7.51 5.88 3.04
N LYS A 18 -8.21 4.83 3.47
CA LYS A 18 -9.65 4.67 3.21
C LYS A 18 -10.51 5.78 3.83
N LYS A 19 -10.09 6.35 4.97
CA LYS A 19 -10.84 7.40 5.67
C LYS A 19 -10.56 8.80 5.13
N TYR A 20 -9.34 9.06 4.66
CA TYR A 20 -8.90 10.43 4.38
C TYR A 20 -8.52 10.72 2.93
N VAL A 21 -8.32 9.71 2.09
CA VAL A 21 -7.95 9.88 0.68
C VAL A 21 -9.15 9.60 -0.22
N VAL A 22 -9.50 10.56 -1.06
CA VAL A 22 -10.54 10.40 -2.10
C VAL A 22 -9.93 10.39 -3.51
N LYS A 23 -10.67 9.82 -4.48
CA LYS A 23 -10.22 9.81 -5.88
C LYS A 23 -10.01 11.23 -6.39
N GLY A 24 -8.83 11.48 -6.98
CA GLY A 24 -8.46 12.78 -7.53
C GLY A 24 -7.78 13.74 -6.53
N GLN A 25 -7.62 13.32 -5.27
CA GLN A 25 -6.85 14.07 -4.28
C GLN A 25 -5.35 13.92 -4.52
N GLU A 26 -4.63 15.03 -4.36
CA GLU A 26 -3.17 15.04 -4.41
C GLU A 26 -2.59 14.61 -3.06
N ILE A 27 -1.64 13.68 -3.10
CA ILE A 27 -0.95 13.17 -1.92
C ILE A 27 0.54 13.02 -2.23
N TYR A 28 1.37 13.16 -1.21
CA TYR A 28 2.77 12.79 -1.27
C TYR A 28 2.95 11.41 -0.62
N VAL A 29 3.76 10.56 -1.24
CA VAL A 29 4.07 9.21 -0.76
C VAL A 29 5.57 9.02 -0.81
N GLU A 30 6.16 8.68 0.33
CA GLU A 30 7.55 8.24 0.43
C GLU A 30 7.58 6.75 0.76
N GLY A 31 8.49 6.03 0.12
CA GLY A 31 8.61 4.60 0.31
C GLY A 31 9.75 3.99 -0.49
N SER A 32 9.76 2.66 -0.55
CA SER A 32 10.74 1.90 -1.31
C SER A 32 10.08 1.20 -2.49
N LEU A 33 10.74 1.23 -3.65
CA LEU A 33 10.33 0.46 -4.81
C LEU A 33 10.55 -1.03 -4.53
N ASN A 34 9.48 -1.80 -4.59
CA ASN A 34 9.50 -3.25 -4.53
C ASN A 34 9.12 -3.82 -5.90
N TYR A 35 9.75 -4.94 -6.25
CA TYR A 35 9.53 -5.66 -7.48
C TYR A 35 9.33 -7.14 -7.15
N ARG A 36 8.25 -7.70 -7.68
CA ARG A 36 7.94 -9.13 -7.57
C ARG A 36 7.43 -9.66 -8.89
N ASN A 37 7.64 -10.95 -9.10
CA ASN A 37 7.05 -11.67 -10.21
C ASN A 37 6.36 -12.94 -9.70
N TYR A 38 5.30 -13.33 -10.39
CA TYR A 38 4.54 -14.55 -10.10
C TYR A 38 3.94 -15.06 -11.41
N ASP A 39 3.65 -16.35 -11.49
CA ASP A 39 2.92 -16.94 -12.60
C ASP A 39 1.41 -16.83 -12.31
N ASP A 40 0.63 -16.34 -13.28
CA ASP A 40 -0.82 -16.35 -13.16
C ASP A 40 -1.40 -17.76 -13.36
N ASP A 41 -2.71 -17.91 -13.16
CA ASP A 41 -3.39 -19.21 -13.24
C ASP A 41 -3.28 -19.83 -14.65
N ASP A 42 -3.01 -19.02 -15.68
CA ASP A 42 -2.80 -19.44 -17.07
C ASP A 42 -1.31 -19.71 -17.40
N GLY A 43 -0.42 -19.65 -16.39
CA GLY A 43 1.02 -19.91 -16.53
C GLY A 43 1.83 -18.75 -17.13
N ASN A 44 1.24 -17.55 -17.24
CA ASN A 44 1.94 -16.37 -17.73
C ASN A 44 2.66 -15.64 -16.61
N LYS A 45 3.95 -15.38 -16.81
CA LYS A 45 4.76 -14.62 -15.85
C LYS A 45 4.33 -13.16 -15.80
N LYS A 46 3.88 -12.69 -14.63
CA LYS A 46 3.52 -11.30 -14.35
C LYS A 46 4.62 -10.60 -13.57
N TYR A 47 4.78 -9.32 -13.86
CA TYR A 47 5.71 -8.43 -13.19
C TYR A 47 4.92 -7.35 -12.48
N VAL A 48 5.19 -7.16 -11.20
CA VAL A 48 4.55 -6.13 -10.38
C VAL A 48 5.63 -5.27 -9.76
N PHE A 49 5.47 -3.96 -9.97
CA PHE A 49 6.26 -2.93 -9.34
C PHE A 49 5.32 -2.17 -8.40
N GLU A 50 5.71 -2.04 -7.14
CA GLU A 50 4.90 -1.39 -6.11
C GLU A 50 5.77 -0.50 -5.23
N ILE A 51 5.20 0.57 -4.68
CA ILE A 51 5.87 1.37 -3.65
C ILE A 51 5.38 0.89 -2.30
N ILE A 52 6.27 0.32 -1.50
CA ILE A 52 6.01 0.08 -0.08
C ILE A 52 6.17 1.42 0.63
N SER A 53 5.04 2.05 0.95
CA SER A 53 5.00 3.36 1.61
C SER A 53 5.42 3.25 3.07
N ASN A 54 6.34 4.13 3.46
CA ASN A 54 6.74 4.36 4.85
C ASN A 54 6.02 5.61 5.41
N GLU A 55 5.80 6.61 4.56
CA GLU A 55 5.14 7.87 4.91
C GLU A 55 4.17 8.32 3.81
N LEU A 56 3.09 8.98 4.24
CA LEU A 56 2.09 9.59 3.38
C LEU A 56 1.67 10.94 3.96
N LEU A 57 1.69 11.98 3.13
CA LEU A 57 1.21 13.31 3.49
C LEU A 57 0.01 13.67 2.63
N LEU A 58 -1.06 14.12 3.28
CA LEU A 58 -2.23 14.68 2.62
C LEU A 58 -1.91 16.12 2.23
N LEU A 59 -1.90 16.40 0.94
CA LEU A 59 -1.69 17.76 0.46
C LEU A 59 -3.04 18.45 0.44
N ASN A 60 -3.19 19.45 1.30
CA ASN A 60 -4.33 20.37 1.25
C ASN A 60 -3.85 21.66 0.59
N LYS A 61 -4.68 22.18 -0.31
CA LYS A 61 -4.48 23.52 -0.88
C LYS A 61 -4.86 24.60 0.11
#